data_AF-A0A6N8G953-F1
#
_entry.id   AF-A0A6N8G953-F1
#
_cell.length_a   1.000
_cell.length_b   1.000
_cell.length_c   1.000
_cell.angle_alpha   90.00
_cell.angle_beta   90.00
_cell.angle_gamma   90.00
#
_symmetry.space_group_name_H-M   'P 1'
#
loop_
_entity.id
_entity.type
_entity.pdbx_description
1 polymer ?
#
loop_
_entity_poly.entity_id
_entity_poly.type
_entity_poly.pdbx_seq_one_letter_code
_entity_poly.pdbx_strand_id
1 'polypeptide(L)'
;MSHPPLRAALLSRCSAGLAAGCALALGSAVLAAAPAAAAEGCEVDYTVSQWNNGFVANVEITNLGDPIDGWTLEWDFPDDQQVTSAWSAEIDQSGSGVTAGNVSYNAGIPAGGTVSFGFQGTHSGANGEPEGFTLNGTVCDGSTGGGDDGGGDDGGGDDGDDGGTDPQPSTDLVGWATENGGTTGGVGGATVSVDTAAELTRAAAAEGAAVIEVHGSIELSGMNDVTSDKTIIGAGSGATVTGGGLDVDEAHNVVIRNLAFANWDDDAINVQDGSTNVWIDHNSFTNGSDGAVDIKRESDFVTVSWNHVFDHGKSMLLGHSDGHTADDGHLRVTYHHNYFDGSQSRHPRVRFGETVHVYNNYYRGNSGYGVASTMDAGVLVEDNYFENVENPTHVGYADSDPGRLVARGNVFDDSGRPETAGSVAEVPYAYSPDAAQDVPAVVTAGAGPGNI
;
A
#
# COMPACT_ATOMS: atom_id res chain seq x y z
N MET A 1 -72.58 -39.23 12.17
CA MET A 1 -73.28 -39.94 13.27
C MET A 1 -72.24 -40.73 14.05
N SER A 2 -72.47 -40.94 15.35
CA SER A 2 -71.79 -41.95 16.21
C SER A 2 -70.32 -41.72 16.62
N HIS A 3 -70.14 -41.15 17.81
CA HIS A 3 -69.17 -41.65 18.82
C HIS A 3 -69.82 -42.83 19.61
N PRO A 4 -69.18 -43.48 20.61
CA PRO A 4 -67.77 -43.65 20.95
C PRO A 4 -67.42 -45.18 20.71
N PRO A 5 -66.83 -46.05 21.59
CA PRO A 5 -66.10 -45.88 22.86
C PRO A 5 -64.83 -46.76 23.09
N LEU A 6 -64.25 -46.53 24.27
CA LEU A 6 -63.13 -47.22 24.93
C LEU A 6 -63.45 -48.67 25.38
N ARG A 7 -62.40 -49.50 25.64
CA ARG A 7 -62.06 -50.11 26.96
C ARG A 7 -60.91 -51.14 26.87
N ALA A 8 -59.89 -51.03 27.75
CA ALA A 8 -59.59 -51.88 28.93
C ALA A 8 -59.15 -53.34 28.60
N ALA A 9 -57.91 -53.80 28.87
CA ALA A 9 -57.19 -54.03 30.14
C ALA A 9 -57.16 -55.53 30.53
N LEU A 10 -56.26 -55.93 31.46
CA LEU A 10 -56.00 -57.30 32.02
C LEU A 10 -55.11 -58.20 31.11
N LEU A 11 -54.16 -59.05 31.56
CA LEU A 11 -53.56 -59.44 32.86
C LEU A 11 -51.99 -59.41 32.71
N SER A 12 -51.06 -59.66 33.66
CA SER A 12 -51.06 -60.64 34.75
C SER A 12 -49.86 -60.50 35.74
N ARG A 13 -50.17 -60.52 37.04
CA ARG A 13 -49.49 -61.17 38.19
C ARG A 13 -47.98 -60.98 38.49
N CYS A 14 -47.76 -60.56 39.74
CA CYS A 14 -46.57 -60.64 40.58
C CYS A 14 -45.65 -61.87 40.43
N SER A 15 -44.34 -61.64 40.65
CA SER A 15 -43.53 -62.37 41.64
C SER A 15 -42.33 -61.51 42.07
N ALA A 16 -41.90 -61.65 43.33
CA ALA A 16 -40.82 -60.84 43.92
C ALA A 16 -39.45 -61.51 43.77
N GLY A 17 -38.38 -60.69 43.75
CA GLY A 17 -37.00 -61.16 43.77
C GLY A 17 -36.03 -60.03 44.07
N LEU A 18 -35.48 -60.00 45.28
CA LEU A 18 -34.47 -59.02 45.70
C LEU A 18 -33.10 -59.41 45.12
N ALA A 19 -32.44 -58.49 44.42
CA ALA A 19 -31.00 -58.56 44.15
C ALA A 19 -30.44 -57.14 44.05
N ALA A 20 -29.48 -56.80 44.92
CA ALA A 20 -28.80 -55.51 44.90
C ALA A 20 -27.55 -55.58 44.04
N GLY A 21 -27.27 -54.51 43.27
CA GLY A 21 -26.07 -54.38 42.45
C GLY A 21 -26.10 -53.08 41.66
N CYS A 22 -25.14 -52.19 41.92
CA CYS A 22 -25.08 -50.82 41.41
C CYS A 22 -25.41 -50.67 39.91
N ALA A 23 -26.48 -49.94 39.60
CA ALA A 23 -26.67 -49.34 38.28
C ALA A 23 -25.94 -47.98 38.27
N LEU A 24 -25.01 -47.78 37.32
CA LEU A 24 -24.51 -46.45 37.02
C LEU A 24 -25.67 -45.60 36.49
N ALA A 25 -26.02 -44.54 37.21
CA ALA A 25 -26.81 -43.47 36.66
C ALA A 25 -25.93 -42.72 35.65
N LEU A 26 -26.19 -42.90 34.36
CA LEU A 26 -25.76 -41.95 33.33
C LEU A 26 -26.54 -40.65 33.57
N GLY A 27 -26.02 -39.83 34.48
CA GLY A 27 -26.45 -38.45 34.61
C GLY A 27 -26.03 -37.72 33.34
N SER A 28 -27.00 -37.36 32.51
CA SER A 28 -26.81 -36.38 31.44
C SER A 28 -26.56 -35.02 32.09
N ALA A 29 -25.34 -34.80 32.57
CA ALA A 29 -24.84 -33.47 32.81
C ALA A 29 -24.77 -32.78 31.46
N VAL A 30 -25.75 -31.90 31.20
CA VAL A 30 -25.53 -30.84 30.23
C VAL A 30 -24.44 -29.99 30.84
N LEU A 31 -23.19 -30.19 30.39
CA LEU A 31 -22.22 -29.12 30.49
C LEU A 31 -22.81 -27.98 29.68
N ALA A 32 -23.30 -26.95 30.38
CA ALA A 32 -23.22 -25.63 29.80
C ALA A 32 -21.73 -25.43 29.54
N ALA A 33 -21.34 -25.37 28.27
CA ALA A 33 -20.06 -24.80 27.94
C ALA A 33 -20.06 -23.41 28.59
N ALA A 34 -19.03 -23.11 29.38
CA ALA A 34 -18.69 -21.71 29.58
C ALA A 34 -18.48 -21.11 28.17
N PRO A 35 -18.75 -19.81 27.94
CA PRO A 35 -18.17 -19.19 26.76
C PRO A 35 -16.68 -19.53 26.77
N ALA A 36 -16.18 -20.09 25.66
CA ALA A 36 -14.74 -20.12 25.48
C ALA A 36 -14.29 -18.67 25.63
N ALA A 37 -13.33 -18.40 26.52
CA ALA A 37 -12.68 -17.11 26.51
C ALA A 37 -12.08 -16.98 25.10
N ALA A 38 -12.50 -15.96 24.36
CA ALA A 38 -11.90 -15.65 23.08
C ALA A 38 -10.41 -15.44 23.34
N ALA A 39 -9.57 -15.96 22.45
CA ALA A 39 -8.14 -15.68 22.49
C ALA A 39 -7.94 -14.27 21.93
N GLU A 40 -8.31 -13.27 22.72
CA GLU A 40 -8.02 -11.88 22.42
C GLU A 40 -6.50 -11.70 22.57
N GLY A 41 -5.86 -11.42 21.45
CA GLY A 41 -4.43 -11.14 21.34
C GLY A 41 -4.25 -10.11 20.24
N CYS A 42 -3.33 -9.18 20.46
CA CYS A 42 -2.99 -8.15 19.50
C CYS A 42 -1.51 -7.84 19.56
N GLU A 43 -1.02 -7.37 18.42
CA GLU A 43 0.31 -6.81 18.24
C GLU A 43 0.14 -5.37 17.75
N VAL A 44 0.97 -4.47 18.25
CA VAL A 44 0.89 -3.05 17.94
C VAL A 44 2.28 -2.54 17.59
N ASP A 45 2.48 -2.22 16.32
CA ASP A 45 3.68 -1.57 15.85
C ASP A 45 3.49 -0.06 15.92
N TYR A 46 4.40 0.62 16.62
CA TYR A 46 4.37 2.07 16.82
C TYR A 46 5.69 2.65 16.32
N THR A 47 5.67 3.32 15.17
CA THR A 47 6.87 3.88 14.54
C THR A 47 6.82 5.40 14.53
N VAL A 48 7.97 6.05 14.75
CA VAL A 48 8.06 7.52 14.92
C VAL A 48 9.06 8.15 13.96
N SER A 49 8.59 9.11 13.17
CA SER A 49 9.42 10.07 12.44
C SER A 49 9.38 11.42 13.16
N GLN A 50 10.50 11.86 13.74
CA GLN A 50 10.55 13.05 14.60
C GLN A 50 11.56 14.11 14.18
N TRP A 51 11.25 15.36 14.49
CA TRP A 51 12.05 16.55 14.25
C TRP A 51 11.93 17.51 15.44
N ASN A 52 12.97 18.29 15.76
CA ASN A 52 13.00 19.36 16.77
C ASN A 52 12.00 19.28 17.98
N ASN A 53 10.73 19.68 17.79
CA ASN A 53 9.65 19.68 18.81
C ASN A 53 8.36 18.99 18.30
N GLY A 54 8.44 18.15 17.27
CA GLY A 54 7.30 17.59 16.54
C GLY A 54 7.59 16.21 15.99
N PHE A 55 6.55 15.40 15.82
CA PHE A 55 6.70 14.05 15.28
C PHE A 55 5.44 13.63 14.54
N VAL A 56 5.60 12.69 13.62
CA VAL A 56 4.54 11.82 13.12
C VAL A 56 4.77 10.44 13.72
N ALA A 57 3.69 9.83 14.20
CA ALA A 57 3.65 8.42 14.55
C ALA A 57 2.71 7.68 13.59
N ASN A 58 3.13 6.51 13.14
CA ASN A 58 2.26 5.52 12.50
C ASN A 58 2.04 4.36 13.49
N VAL A 59 0.80 3.88 13.57
CA VAL A 59 0.37 2.87 14.52
C VAL A 59 -0.39 1.79 13.75
N GLU A 60 0.12 0.57 13.77
CA GLU A 60 -0.50 -0.59 13.14
C GLU A 60 -1.02 -1.53 14.22
N ILE A 61 -2.25 -2.02 14.05
CA ILE A 61 -2.91 -2.93 14.99
C ILE A 61 -3.15 -4.24 14.25
N THR A 62 -2.38 -5.28 14.59
CA THR A 62 -2.61 -6.63 14.07
C THR A 62 -3.46 -7.43 15.05
N ASN A 63 -4.62 -7.89 14.59
CA ASN A 63 -5.52 -8.73 15.37
C ASN A 63 -5.08 -10.20 15.31
N LEU A 64 -4.55 -10.73 16.41
CA LEU A 64 -4.14 -12.13 16.52
C LEU A 64 -5.30 -13.06 16.97
N GLY A 65 -6.44 -12.48 17.35
CA GLY A 65 -7.60 -13.17 17.91
C GLY A 65 -8.79 -13.36 16.97
N ASP A 66 -9.98 -13.46 17.55
CA ASP A 66 -11.25 -13.49 16.79
C ASP A 66 -11.49 -12.16 16.03
N PRO A 67 -12.22 -12.16 14.90
CA PRO A 67 -12.50 -10.93 14.14
C PRO A 67 -13.14 -9.82 14.99
N ILE A 68 -12.55 -8.63 14.93
CA ILE A 68 -12.98 -7.42 15.63
C ILE A 68 -13.94 -6.62 14.72
N ASP A 69 -15.01 -6.09 15.30
CA ASP A 69 -15.98 -5.19 14.66
C ASP A 69 -16.16 -3.94 15.56
N GLY A 70 -15.35 -2.92 15.28
CA GLY A 70 -15.12 -1.76 16.14
C GLY A 70 -13.90 -1.94 17.03
N TRP A 71 -12.95 -1.00 16.96
CA TRP A 71 -11.73 -1.03 17.75
C TRP A 71 -11.47 0.30 18.47
N THR A 72 -10.91 0.18 19.67
CA THR A 72 -10.40 1.27 20.49
C THR A 72 -9.02 0.84 21.00
N LEU A 73 -7.99 1.62 20.68
CA LEU A 73 -6.63 1.44 21.16
C LEU A 73 -6.32 2.49 22.23
N GLU A 74 -5.79 2.08 23.37
CA GLU A 74 -5.41 2.96 24.48
C GLU A 74 -3.93 2.77 24.84
N TRP A 75 -3.23 3.88 25.13
CA TRP A 75 -1.85 3.89 25.62
C TRP A 75 -1.56 5.14 26.47
N ASP A 76 -0.45 5.14 27.19
CA ASP A 76 0.10 6.33 27.86
C ASP A 76 1.40 6.77 27.17
N PHE A 77 1.55 8.07 26.90
CA PHE A 77 2.84 8.63 26.53
C PHE A 77 3.80 8.69 27.73
N PRO A 78 5.10 8.35 27.56
CA PRO A 78 6.07 8.36 28.66
C PRO A 78 6.60 9.75 29.03
N ASP A 79 6.56 10.72 28.11
CA ASP A 79 7.10 12.07 28.28
C ASP A 79 5.99 13.15 28.19
N ASP A 80 6.24 14.26 27.48
CA ASP A 80 5.34 15.40 27.34
C ASP A 80 4.64 15.51 25.97
N GLN A 81 4.54 14.39 25.26
CA GLN A 81 3.90 14.34 23.94
C GLN A 81 2.44 14.79 23.97
N GLN A 82 2.05 15.57 22.98
CA GLN A 82 0.66 16.02 22.75
C GLN A 82 0.28 15.81 21.29
N VAL A 83 -0.80 15.07 21.03
CA VAL A 83 -1.37 14.87 19.69
C VAL A 83 -1.96 16.20 19.19
N THR A 84 -1.69 16.53 17.92
CA THR A 84 -2.16 17.78 17.28
C THR A 84 -3.14 17.53 16.14
N SER A 85 -3.04 16.40 15.45
CA SER A 85 -3.94 15.97 14.37
C SER A 85 -3.75 14.48 14.10
N ALA A 86 -4.81 13.77 13.68
CA ALA A 86 -4.78 12.35 13.33
C ALA A 86 -5.48 12.08 12.00
N TRP A 87 -5.17 10.92 11.39
CA TRP A 87 -5.85 10.36 10.23
C TRP A 87 -6.11 8.87 10.48
N SER A 88 -7.15 8.33 9.82
CA SER A 88 -7.62 6.94 9.96
C SER A 88 -8.04 6.52 11.39
N ALA A 89 -8.06 7.46 12.35
CA ALA A 89 -8.55 7.26 13.71
C ALA A 89 -9.14 8.56 14.28
N GLU A 90 -10.11 8.45 15.19
CA GLU A 90 -10.52 9.54 16.08
C GLU A 90 -9.72 9.44 17.38
N ILE A 91 -8.91 10.46 17.70
CA ILE A 91 -8.04 10.45 18.89
C ILE A 91 -8.50 11.48 19.93
N ASP A 92 -8.69 11.05 21.18
CA ASP A 92 -8.81 11.89 22.38
C ASP A 92 -7.58 11.69 23.29
N GLN A 93 -7.12 12.75 23.95
CA GLN A 93 -5.97 12.70 24.85
C GLN A 93 -6.26 13.46 26.16
N SER A 94 -5.96 12.82 27.29
CA SER A 94 -6.10 13.42 28.63
C SER A 94 -4.81 13.25 29.44
N GLY A 95 -3.94 14.26 29.39
CA GLY A 95 -2.62 14.18 30.00
C GLY A 95 -1.68 13.30 29.16
N SER A 96 -1.13 12.24 29.76
CA SER A 96 -0.36 11.21 29.06
C SER A 96 -1.24 10.21 28.29
N GLY A 97 -2.44 9.92 28.80
CA GLY A 97 -3.32 8.88 28.29
C GLY A 97 -3.98 9.28 26.98
N VAL A 98 -3.91 8.40 25.98
CA VAL A 98 -4.47 8.56 24.64
C VAL A 98 -5.46 7.43 24.36
N THR A 99 -6.56 7.76 23.71
CA THR A 99 -7.55 6.80 23.21
C THR A 99 -7.78 7.07 21.73
N ALA A 100 -7.44 6.11 20.86
CA ALA A 100 -7.70 6.13 19.43
C ALA A 100 -8.84 5.16 19.09
N GLY A 101 -9.90 5.65 18.43
CA GLY A 101 -11.02 4.85 17.95
C GLY A 101 -11.07 4.75 16.43
N ASN A 102 -11.64 3.65 15.94
CA ASN A 102 -11.83 3.44 14.51
C ASN A 102 -12.71 4.53 13.85
N VAL A 103 -12.48 4.78 12.56
CA VAL A 103 -13.41 5.53 11.70
C VAL A 103 -14.36 4.57 10.97
N SER A 104 -15.30 5.10 10.19
CA SER A 104 -16.40 4.31 9.60
C SER A 104 -15.98 3.21 8.62
N TYR A 105 -14.81 3.34 7.97
CA TYR A 105 -14.35 2.40 6.94
C TYR A 105 -13.38 1.33 7.45
N ASN A 106 -12.74 1.52 8.62
CA ASN A 106 -11.71 0.62 9.15
C ASN A 106 -12.08 -0.04 10.49
N ALA A 107 -13.38 -0.07 10.82
CA ALA A 107 -13.90 -0.70 12.05
C ALA A 107 -13.59 -2.20 12.16
N GLY A 108 -13.60 -2.91 11.03
CA GLY A 108 -13.45 -4.36 11.00
C GLY A 108 -11.98 -4.79 10.86
N ILE A 109 -11.47 -5.55 11.82
CA ILE A 109 -10.15 -6.19 11.74
C ILE A 109 -10.36 -7.72 11.75
N PRO A 110 -10.22 -8.44 10.62
CA PRO A 110 -10.34 -9.89 10.61
C PRO A 110 -9.23 -10.56 11.44
N ALA A 111 -9.41 -11.83 11.78
CA ALA A 111 -8.35 -12.62 12.43
C ALA A 111 -7.11 -12.71 11.53
N GLY A 112 -5.95 -12.33 12.05
CA GLY A 112 -4.69 -12.16 11.31
C GLY A 112 -4.66 -10.93 10.38
N GLY A 113 -5.63 -10.02 10.49
CA GLY A 113 -5.66 -8.77 9.74
C GLY A 113 -5.04 -7.61 10.52
N THR A 114 -4.59 -6.60 9.78
CA THR A 114 -4.00 -5.38 10.30
C THR A 114 -4.84 -4.15 9.91
N VAL A 115 -4.86 -3.14 10.76
CA VAL A 115 -5.35 -1.79 10.45
C VAL A 115 -4.32 -0.77 10.89
N SER A 116 -4.10 0.26 10.06
CA SER A 116 -3.08 1.26 10.30
C SER A 116 -3.70 2.65 10.40
N PHE A 117 -3.18 3.46 11.33
CA PHE A 117 -3.55 4.87 11.50
C PHE A 117 -2.34 5.69 11.89
N GLY A 118 -2.43 7.01 11.75
CA GLY A 118 -1.30 7.87 12.12
C GLY A 118 -1.73 9.20 12.69
N PHE A 119 -0.79 9.86 13.35
CA PHE A 119 -1.01 11.17 13.94
C PHE A 119 0.25 12.01 13.99
N GLN A 120 0.08 13.33 13.95
CA GLN A 120 1.13 14.29 14.23
C GLN A 120 1.02 14.76 15.68
N GLY A 121 2.13 14.73 16.42
CA GLY A 121 2.24 15.25 17.77
C GLY A 121 3.36 16.27 17.94
N THR A 122 3.45 16.82 19.15
CA THR A 122 4.52 17.74 19.60
C THR A 122 5.07 17.30 20.94
N HIS A 123 6.33 17.62 21.22
CA HIS A 123 7.01 17.38 22.50
C HIS A 123 7.91 18.59 22.83
N SER A 124 8.29 18.77 24.09
CA SER A 124 9.28 19.78 24.49
C SER A 124 10.50 19.22 25.23
N GLY A 125 10.45 17.94 25.61
CA GLY A 125 11.55 17.17 26.16
C GLY A 125 11.94 15.99 25.28
N ALA A 126 12.10 14.83 25.91
CA ALA A 126 12.23 13.56 25.22
C ALA A 126 10.91 13.16 24.53
N ASN A 127 11.00 12.16 23.65
CA ASN A 127 9.88 11.62 22.91
C ASN A 127 10.02 10.09 22.89
N GLY A 128 9.90 9.47 24.06
CA GLY A 128 9.93 8.01 24.19
C GLY A 128 8.69 7.36 23.57
N GLU A 129 8.86 6.15 23.06
CA GLU A 129 7.77 5.33 22.53
C GLU A 129 6.92 4.74 23.68
N PRO A 130 5.60 4.51 23.49
CA PRO A 130 4.76 3.87 24.51
C PRO A 130 5.19 2.42 24.76
N GLU A 131 5.35 2.05 26.04
CA GLU A 131 5.78 0.69 26.43
C GLU A 131 4.64 -0.36 26.46
N GLY A 132 3.40 0.04 26.16
CA GLY A 132 2.26 -0.87 26.20
C GLY A 132 0.95 -0.26 25.68
N PHE A 133 0.15 -1.13 25.06
CA PHE A 133 -1.13 -0.79 24.44
C PHE A 133 -2.23 -1.73 24.92
N THR A 134 -3.47 -1.26 24.98
CA THR A 134 -4.65 -2.11 25.12
C THR A 134 -5.63 -1.90 23.98
N LEU A 135 -5.99 -2.97 23.28
CA LEU A 135 -7.02 -3.00 22.25
C LEU A 135 -8.34 -3.52 22.85
N ASN A 136 -9.39 -2.71 22.79
CA ASN A 136 -10.71 -3.03 23.37
C ASN A 136 -10.68 -3.45 24.86
N GLY A 137 -9.64 -3.03 25.59
CA GLY A 137 -9.39 -3.37 27.00
C GLY A 137 -8.51 -4.60 27.25
N THR A 138 -8.04 -5.28 26.20
CA THR A 138 -7.08 -6.40 26.28
C THR A 138 -5.68 -5.92 25.92
N VAL A 139 -4.67 -6.35 26.68
CA VAL A 139 -3.26 -5.97 26.49
C VAL A 139 -2.72 -6.57 25.19
N CYS A 140 -2.06 -5.75 24.38
CA CYS A 140 -1.32 -6.20 23.21
C CYS A 140 0.12 -6.57 23.64
N ASP A 141 0.41 -7.86 23.74
CA ASP A 141 1.72 -8.41 24.11
C ASP A 141 2.32 -9.34 23.04
N GLY A 142 1.76 -9.31 21.82
CA GLY A 142 2.19 -10.18 20.70
C GLY A 142 1.79 -11.65 20.88
N SER A 143 0.99 -11.98 21.89
CA SER A 143 0.57 -13.36 22.17
C SER A 143 -0.96 -13.53 22.17
N THR A 144 -1.40 -14.75 21.88
CA THR A 144 -2.81 -15.15 22.08
C THR A 144 -2.91 -15.89 23.42
N GLY A 145 -3.68 -15.33 24.36
CA GLY A 145 -3.72 -15.76 25.76
C GLY A 145 -4.15 -17.22 25.98
N GLY A 146 -3.19 -18.15 25.94
CA GLY A 146 -3.33 -19.56 26.31
C GLY A 146 -2.65 -19.84 27.65
N GLY A 147 -3.44 -20.15 28.68
CA GLY A 147 -2.97 -20.20 30.07
C GLY A 147 -1.83 -21.20 30.36
N ASP A 148 -0.91 -20.76 31.20
CA ASP A 148 0.21 -21.48 31.83
C ASP A 148 -0.21 -22.80 32.49
N ASP A 149 0.59 -23.86 32.28
CA ASP A 149 0.63 -25.06 33.14
C ASP A 149 2.03 -25.73 33.08
N GLY A 150 3.05 -24.97 33.48
CA GLY A 150 4.32 -25.35 34.12
C GLY A 150 5.01 -26.73 33.92
N GLY A 151 6.34 -26.68 33.73
CA GLY A 151 7.25 -27.73 34.24
C GLY A 151 8.46 -28.04 33.35
N GLY A 152 9.63 -27.46 33.66
CA GLY A 152 10.85 -27.58 32.87
C GLY A 152 11.61 -28.91 32.94
N ASP A 153 12.73 -28.96 32.22
CA ASP A 153 14.05 -29.31 32.76
C ASP A 153 15.17 -28.83 31.82
N ASP A 154 16.41 -28.75 32.32
CA ASP A 154 17.56 -28.10 31.68
C ASP A 154 18.12 -28.85 30.44
N GLY A 155 18.57 -28.11 29.42
CA GLY A 155 19.31 -28.68 28.29
C GLY A 155 19.77 -27.66 27.25
N GLY A 156 20.94 -27.05 27.45
CA GLY A 156 21.45 -25.98 26.56
C GLY A 156 21.80 -26.46 25.15
N GLY A 157 21.42 -25.62 24.17
CA GLY A 157 21.87 -25.65 22.77
C GLY A 157 22.25 -24.23 22.36
N ASP A 158 23.47 -24.08 21.84
CA ASP A 158 24.00 -22.84 21.28
C ASP A 158 23.55 -22.75 19.82
N ASP A 159 22.52 -21.95 19.55
CA ASP A 159 22.14 -21.49 18.21
C ASP A 159 21.69 -20.03 18.35
N GLY A 160 22.49 -19.11 17.79
CA GLY A 160 22.14 -17.69 17.74
C GLY A 160 21.12 -17.46 16.63
N ASP A 161 19.84 -17.41 17.01
CA ASP A 161 18.76 -17.00 16.12
C ASP A 161 18.77 -15.46 16.05
N ASP A 162 19.53 -14.94 15.07
CA ASP A 162 19.56 -13.52 14.72
C ASP A 162 18.26 -13.21 13.98
N GLY A 163 17.19 -13.04 14.75
CA GLY A 163 15.83 -12.77 14.31
C GLY A 163 15.71 -11.41 13.63
N GLY A 164 16.25 -11.32 12.41
CA GLY A 164 16.07 -10.19 11.52
C GLY A 164 14.61 -10.06 11.13
N THR A 165 13.88 -9.22 11.86
CA THR A 165 12.64 -8.61 11.38
C THR A 165 13.02 -7.74 10.18
N ASP A 166 12.81 -8.27 8.98
CA ASP A 166 12.99 -7.53 7.74
C ASP A 166 12.05 -6.31 7.76
N PRO A 167 12.57 -5.08 7.82
CA PRO A 167 11.73 -3.89 7.98
C PRO A 167 10.78 -3.80 6.80
N GLN A 168 9.47 -3.75 7.07
CA GLN A 168 8.51 -3.63 5.99
C GLN A 168 8.78 -2.32 5.21
N PRO A 169 8.78 -2.39 3.87
CA PRO A 169 9.21 -1.30 3.01
C PRO A 169 8.24 -0.12 3.10
N SER A 170 8.76 1.10 3.24
CA SER A 170 7.91 2.29 3.43
C SER A 170 7.06 2.60 2.19
N THR A 171 5.78 2.85 2.42
CA THR A 171 4.81 3.32 1.42
C THR A 171 4.71 4.85 1.35
N ASP A 172 5.56 5.58 2.09
CA ASP A 172 5.63 7.03 2.06
C ASP A 172 6.13 7.56 0.69
N LEU A 173 5.80 8.82 0.40
CA LEU A 173 6.33 9.48 -0.78
C LEU A 173 7.85 9.69 -0.66
N VAL A 174 8.60 9.02 -1.54
CA VAL A 174 10.06 9.18 -1.69
C VAL A 174 10.41 9.60 -3.11
N GLY A 175 11.26 10.61 -3.23
CA GLY A 175 11.89 10.96 -4.49
C GLY A 175 11.49 12.34 -5.02
N TRP A 176 11.56 12.54 -6.33
CA TRP A 176 11.48 13.87 -6.93
C TRP A 176 10.21 14.66 -6.62
N ALA A 177 9.11 14.01 -6.21
CA ALA A 177 7.90 14.71 -5.79
C ALA A 177 7.94 15.22 -4.33
N THR A 178 8.96 14.87 -3.52
CA THR A 178 9.26 15.51 -2.22
C THR A 178 9.95 16.86 -2.38
N GLU A 179 10.62 17.08 -3.52
CA GLU A 179 11.33 18.31 -3.84
C GLU A 179 10.38 19.44 -4.26
N ASN A 180 10.89 20.63 -4.54
CA ASN A 180 10.12 21.80 -5.02
C ASN A 180 8.97 22.26 -4.11
N GLY A 181 8.97 21.85 -2.83
CA GLY A 181 7.92 22.15 -1.86
C GLY A 181 7.08 20.94 -1.45
N GLY A 182 7.27 19.79 -2.10
CA GLY A 182 6.61 18.53 -1.80
C GLY A 182 5.26 18.36 -2.49
N THR A 183 4.69 17.16 -2.36
CA THR A 183 3.38 16.79 -2.91
C THR A 183 2.50 16.30 -1.77
N THR A 184 1.35 16.95 -1.59
CA THR A 184 0.33 16.64 -0.57
C THR A 184 -1.05 16.42 -1.17
N GLY A 185 -1.23 16.69 -2.47
CA GLY A 185 -2.50 16.53 -3.17
C GLY A 185 -3.59 17.44 -2.59
N GLY A 186 -4.75 16.86 -2.34
CA GLY A 186 -5.94 17.55 -1.84
C GLY A 186 -6.02 17.73 -0.32
N VAL A 187 -4.94 17.51 0.43
CA VAL A 187 -4.92 17.65 1.90
C VAL A 187 -5.38 19.04 2.33
N GLY A 188 -6.27 19.09 3.34
CA GLY A 188 -6.93 20.32 3.79
C GLY A 188 -8.11 20.76 2.91
N GLY A 189 -8.35 20.08 1.79
CA GLY A 189 -9.52 20.20 0.95
C GLY A 189 -10.76 19.48 1.48
N ALA A 190 -11.82 19.46 0.69
CA ALA A 190 -13.01 18.65 0.97
C ALA A 190 -12.84 17.22 0.46
N THR A 191 -13.33 16.24 1.23
CA THR A 191 -13.50 14.86 0.75
C THR A 191 -14.77 14.76 -0.10
N VAL A 192 -14.67 14.16 -1.28
CA VAL A 192 -15.74 14.00 -2.27
C VAL A 192 -15.75 12.56 -2.77
N SER A 193 -16.70 11.77 -2.29
CA SER A 193 -16.95 10.42 -2.81
C SER A 193 -17.63 10.48 -4.18
N VAL A 194 -17.15 9.70 -5.15
CA VAL A 194 -17.67 9.62 -6.52
C VAL A 194 -17.86 8.16 -6.96
N ASP A 195 -19.00 7.85 -7.59
CA ASP A 195 -19.27 6.53 -8.19
C ASP A 195 -19.72 6.61 -9.67
N THR A 196 -19.75 7.82 -10.26
CA THR A 196 -20.02 8.04 -11.68
C THR A 196 -18.96 8.87 -12.39
N ALA A 197 -18.81 8.64 -13.70
CA ALA A 197 -17.90 9.40 -14.56
C ALA A 197 -18.16 10.92 -14.51
N ALA A 198 -19.43 11.32 -14.47
CA ALA A 198 -19.82 12.72 -14.41
C ALA A 198 -19.47 13.39 -13.06
N GLU A 199 -19.26 12.62 -11.99
CA GLU A 199 -18.82 13.13 -10.69
C GLU A 199 -17.31 13.17 -10.59
N LEU A 200 -16.62 12.09 -10.99
CA LEU A 200 -15.15 12.05 -11.03
C LEU A 200 -14.59 13.20 -11.88
N THR A 201 -15.03 13.32 -13.14
CA THR A 201 -14.58 14.40 -14.04
C THR A 201 -14.87 15.79 -13.50
N ARG A 202 -16.04 16.00 -12.88
CA ARG A 202 -16.41 17.30 -12.29
C ARG A 202 -15.57 17.64 -11.07
N ALA A 203 -15.24 16.66 -10.23
CA ALA A 203 -14.45 16.87 -9.03
C ALA A 203 -12.97 17.10 -9.38
N ALA A 204 -12.42 16.34 -10.32
CA ALA A 204 -11.05 16.48 -10.80
C ALA A 204 -10.79 17.86 -11.46
N ALA A 205 -11.75 18.33 -12.27
CA ALA A 205 -11.69 19.62 -12.94
C ALA A 205 -12.11 20.83 -12.06
N ALA A 206 -12.44 20.63 -10.78
CA ALA A 206 -12.89 21.72 -9.89
C ALA A 206 -11.70 22.49 -9.29
N GLU A 207 -11.78 23.82 -9.23
CA GLU A 207 -10.76 24.65 -8.57
C GLU A 207 -10.65 24.36 -7.05
N GLY A 208 -9.41 24.34 -6.54
CA GLY A 208 -9.09 24.24 -5.12
C GLY A 208 -8.91 22.80 -4.60
N ALA A 209 -8.41 22.69 -3.36
CA ALA A 209 -8.02 21.42 -2.78
C ALA A 209 -9.20 20.44 -2.59
N ALA A 210 -9.04 19.18 -3.03
CA ALA A 210 -10.03 18.13 -2.80
C ALA A 210 -9.43 16.71 -2.77
N VAL A 211 -9.92 15.88 -1.84
CA VAL A 211 -9.68 14.44 -1.82
C VAL A 211 -10.89 13.76 -2.47
N ILE A 212 -10.68 13.09 -3.60
CA ILE A 212 -11.71 12.48 -4.44
C ILE A 212 -11.63 10.97 -4.25
N GLU A 213 -12.58 10.41 -3.51
CA GLU A 213 -12.66 8.98 -3.22
C GLU A 213 -13.47 8.29 -4.31
N VAL A 214 -12.82 7.44 -5.10
CA VAL A 214 -13.43 6.71 -6.22
C VAL A 214 -13.99 5.38 -5.71
N HIS A 215 -15.29 5.16 -5.90
CA HIS A 215 -15.97 3.93 -5.49
C HIS A 215 -16.43 3.10 -6.69
N GLY A 216 -16.16 1.79 -6.65
CA GLY A 216 -16.59 0.85 -7.70
C GLY A 216 -15.88 1.09 -9.03
N SER A 217 -16.56 0.79 -10.14
CA SER A 217 -15.99 0.91 -11.49
C SER A 217 -16.61 2.09 -12.23
N ILE A 218 -15.77 3.04 -12.64
CA ILE A 218 -16.15 4.24 -13.40
C ILE A 218 -15.63 4.13 -14.83
N GLU A 219 -16.55 4.15 -15.80
CA GLU A 219 -16.24 4.17 -17.24
C GLU A 219 -16.11 5.62 -17.73
N LEU A 220 -14.89 6.06 -18.01
CA LEU A 220 -14.54 7.32 -18.65
C LEU A 220 -14.47 7.17 -20.18
N SER A 221 -14.27 8.28 -20.89
CA SER A 221 -14.00 8.31 -22.32
C SER A 221 -13.02 9.43 -22.64
N GLY A 222 -11.97 9.16 -23.40
CA GLY A 222 -10.87 10.09 -23.63
C GLY A 222 -10.12 10.48 -22.36
N MET A 223 -9.31 11.53 -22.49
CA MET A 223 -8.57 12.16 -21.39
C MET A 223 -9.45 13.17 -20.63
N ASN A 224 -9.29 13.23 -19.30
CA ASN A 224 -10.17 14.01 -18.42
C ASN A 224 -9.35 14.85 -17.42
N ASP A 225 -9.55 16.16 -17.45
CA ASP A 225 -8.76 17.16 -16.73
C ASP A 225 -8.70 16.91 -15.20
N VAL A 226 -7.48 16.93 -14.66
CA VAL A 226 -7.15 16.95 -13.23
C VAL A 226 -6.41 18.25 -12.93
N THR A 227 -7.09 19.16 -12.25
CA THR A 227 -6.51 20.45 -11.83
C THR A 227 -5.61 20.30 -10.60
N SER A 228 -4.90 21.36 -10.21
CA SER A 228 -4.04 21.37 -9.01
C SER A 228 -4.75 21.00 -7.70
N ASP A 229 -3.94 20.62 -6.71
CA ASP A 229 -4.35 20.32 -5.33
C ASP A 229 -5.38 19.17 -5.25
N LYS A 230 -5.11 18.07 -5.94
CA LYS A 230 -6.02 16.90 -5.96
C LYS A 230 -5.36 15.67 -5.38
N THR A 231 -6.11 14.94 -4.57
CA THR A 231 -5.85 13.53 -4.32
C THR A 231 -6.99 12.75 -4.95
N ILE A 232 -6.74 11.97 -5.99
CA ILE A 232 -7.72 11.02 -6.53
C ILE A 232 -7.30 9.65 -6.00
N ILE A 233 -8.14 9.05 -5.14
CA ILE A 233 -7.82 7.84 -4.41
C ILE A 233 -8.91 6.78 -4.56
N GLY A 234 -8.52 5.54 -4.84
CA GLY A 234 -9.46 4.43 -4.86
C GLY A 234 -9.94 4.05 -3.45
N ALA A 235 -11.22 3.74 -3.32
CA ALA A 235 -11.79 3.21 -2.08
C ALA A 235 -11.68 1.67 -2.01
N GLY A 236 -11.01 1.16 -0.97
CA GLY A 236 -10.70 -0.26 -0.84
C GLY A 236 -9.78 -0.76 -1.96
N SER A 237 -9.81 -2.06 -2.27
CA SER A 237 -8.97 -2.67 -3.33
C SER A 237 -9.67 -2.84 -4.69
N GLY A 238 -10.87 -2.30 -4.86
CA GLY A 238 -11.74 -2.58 -6.02
C GLY A 238 -12.10 -1.36 -6.89
N ALA A 239 -11.58 -0.18 -6.57
CA ALA A 239 -11.86 1.04 -7.32
C ALA A 239 -11.21 1.00 -8.70
N THR A 240 -12.01 1.08 -9.76
CA THR A 240 -11.58 0.92 -11.16
C THR A 240 -11.93 2.15 -11.99
N VAL A 241 -10.95 2.65 -12.76
CA VAL A 241 -11.17 3.59 -13.86
C VAL A 241 -10.97 2.82 -15.16
N THR A 242 -11.95 2.89 -16.07
CA THR A 242 -11.90 2.16 -17.35
C THR A 242 -12.34 3.03 -18.52
N GLY A 243 -11.93 2.68 -19.75
CA GLY A 243 -12.43 3.28 -20.99
C GLY A 243 -11.78 4.61 -21.41
N GLY A 244 -11.25 5.37 -20.45
CA GLY A 244 -10.49 6.61 -20.67
C GLY A 244 -9.48 6.86 -19.53
N GLY A 245 -8.83 8.02 -19.56
CA GLY A 245 -7.73 8.37 -18.65
C GLY A 245 -7.88 9.72 -17.94
N LEU A 246 -6.89 10.02 -17.10
CA LEU A 246 -6.77 11.26 -16.32
C LEU A 246 -5.63 12.13 -16.89
N ASP A 247 -5.88 13.43 -17.07
CA ASP A 247 -4.93 14.37 -17.66
C ASP A 247 -4.51 15.44 -16.66
N VAL A 248 -3.26 15.39 -16.20
CA VAL A 248 -2.65 16.42 -15.35
C VAL A 248 -1.94 17.41 -16.27
N ASP A 249 -2.64 18.49 -16.63
CA ASP A 249 -2.24 19.49 -17.63
C ASP A 249 -2.17 20.89 -16.98
N GLU A 250 -1.04 21.60 -17.16
CA GLU A 250 -0.70 22.88 -16.50
C GLU A 250 -0.93 22.89 -14.96
N ALA A 251 -0.87 21.73 -14.31
CA ALA A 251 -1.33 21.50 -12.95
C ALA A 251 -0.19 21.15 -11.98
N HIS A 252 -0.45 21.25 -10.67
CA HIS A 252 0.55 20.94 -9.66
C HIS A 252 -0.03 20.40 -8.35
N ASN A 253 0.81 19.72 -7.57
CA ASN A 253 0.41 19.15 -6.29
C ASN A 253 -0.75 18.15 -6.45
N VAL A 254 -0.50 17.05 -7.18
CA VAL A 254 -1.51 16.04 -7.51
C VAL A 254 -1.05 14.65 -7.05
N VAL A 255 -1.95 13.91 -6.40
CA VAL A 255 -1.77 12.51 -5.99
C VAL A 255 -2.82 11.66 -6.70
N ILE A 256 -2.40 10.57 -7.36
CA ILE A 256 -3.29 9.57 -7.94
C ILE A 256 -2.89 8.22 -7.35
N ARG A 257 -3.71 7.67 -6.45
CA ARG A 257 -3.34 6.53 -5.59
C ARG A 257 -4.40 5.42 -5.56
N ASN A 258 -3.99 4.17 -5.43
CA ASN A 258 -4.87 3.04 -5.12
C ASN A 258 -5.97 2.73 -6.18
N LEU A 259 -5.74 3.00 -7.46
CA LEU A 259 -6.72 2.77 -8.54
C LEU A 259 -6.32 1.65 -9.50
N ALA A 260 -7.30 0.86 -9.93
CA ALA A 260 -7.14 -0.04 -11.06
C ALA A 260 -7.53 0.66 -12.38
N PHE A 261 -6.59 0.88 -13.27
CA PHE A 261 -6.80 1.39 -14.62
C PHE A 261 -6.87 0.24 -15.63
N ALA A 262 -7.91 0.23 -16.47
CA ALA A 262 -8.08 -0.79 -17.51
C ALA A 262 -8.71 -0.25 -18.80
N ASN A 263 -8.36 -0.82 -19.96
CA ASN A 263 -9.06 -0.58 -21.23
C ASN A 263 -9.20 0.91 -21.67
N TRP A 264 -8.26 1.77 -21.29
CA TRP A 264 -8.28 3.19 -21.65
C TRP A 264 -8.01 3.39 -23.14
N ASP A 265 -8.60 4.43 -23.75
CA ASP A 265 -8.59 4.68 -25.19
C ASP A 265 -7.36 5.47 -25.71
N ASP A 266 -6.69 6.24 -24.85
CA ASP A 266 -5.42 6.96 -25.13
C ASP A 266 -4.32 6.59 -24.10
N ASP A 267 -4.04 7.44 -23.10
CA ASP A 267 -3.20 7.15 -21.92
C ASP A 267 -4.09 6.84 -20.69
N ALA A 268 -3.61 6.11 -19.67
CA ALA A 268 -4.34 5.94 -18.40
C ALA A 268 -4.15 7.15 -17.47
N ILE A 269 -2.89 7.56 -17.29
CA ILE A 269 -2.53 8.83 -16.66
C ILE A 269 -1.55 9.54 -17.59
N ASN A 270 -1.86 10.80 -17.88
CA ASN A 270 -0.97 11.71 -18.57
C ASN A 270 -0.55 12.85 -17.63
N VAL A 271 0.70 13.27 -17.71
CA VAL A 271 1.23 14.45 -17.01
C VAL A 271 1.97 15.32 -18.02
N GLN A 272 1.45 16.53 -18.29
CA GLN A 272 1.92 17.36 -19.39
C GLN A 272 1.95 18.88 -19.10
N ASP A 273 2.55 19.58 -20.08
CA ASP A 273 2.61 21.04 -20.25
C ASP A 273 3.00 21.80 -18.97
N GLY A 274 4.15 21.42 -18.42
CA GLY A 274 4.77 22.07 -17.25
C GLY A 274 4.19 21.63 -15.90
N SER A 275 3.45 20.52 -15.85
CA SER A 275 2.87 20.03 -14.60
C SER A 275 3.94 19.57 -13.60
N THR A 276 3.75 19.86 -12.31
CA THR A 276 4.78 19.64 -11.27
C THR A 276 4.27 19.02 -9.97
N ASN A 277 5.15 18.34 -9.22
CA ASN A 277 4.80 17.79 -7.90
C ASN A 277 3.61 16.81 -7.99
N VAL A 278 3.84 15.72 -8.71
CA VAL A 278 2.84 14.68 -8.96
C VAL A 278 3.30 13.34 -8.38
N TRP A 279 2.42 12.66 -7.66
CA TRP A 279 2.67 11.33 -7.09
C TRP A 279 1.64 10.32 -7.63
N ILE A 280 2.13 9.28 -8.32
CA ILE A 280 1.33 8.22 -8.93
C ILE A 280 1.71 6.91 -8.24
N ASP A 281 0.84 6.43 -7.33
CA ASP A 281 1.23 5.45 -6.32
C ASP A 281 0.25 4.29 -6.16
N HIS A 282 0.74 3.06 -5.99
CA HIS A 282 -0.10 1.88 -5.72
C HIS A 282 -1.29 1.69 -6.68
N ASN A 283 -1.14 2.08 -7.95
CA ASN A 283 -2.15 1.84 -8.98
C ASN A 283 -1.82 0.54 -9.75
N SER A 284 -2.82 -0.04 -10.43
CA SER A 284 -2.57 -1.12 -11.39
C SER A 284 -3.00 -0.72 -12.79
N PHE A 285 -2.27 -1.15 -13.82
CA PHE A 285 -2.50 -0.75 -15.21
C PHE A 285 -2.51 -1.96 -16.14
N THR A 286 -3.60 -2.16 -16.88
CA THR A 286 -3.73 -3.30 -17.81
C THR A 286 -4.55 -3.02 -19.08
N ASN A 287 -4.22 -3.70 -20.18
CA ASN A 287 -5.01 -3.77 -21.42
C ASN A 287 -5.38 -2.39 -22.05
N GLY A 288 -4.50 -1.38 -21.93
CA GLY A 288 -4.68 -0.05 -22.52
C GLY A 288 -4.24 0.13 -23.98
N SER A 289 -4.61 1.28 -24.55
CA SER A 289 -4.34 1.70 -25.94
C SER A 289 -2.94 2.30 -26.16
N ASP A 290 -2.55 3.35 -25.41
CA ASP A 290 -1.21 3.93 -25.37
C ASP A 290 -0.48 3.76 -24.04
N GLY A 291 -0.09 4.83 -23.36
CA GLY A 291 0.71 4.81 -22.14
C GLY A 291 -0.09 4.35 -20.93
N ALA A 292 0.54 3.63 -19.99
CA ALA A 292 -0.02 3.52 -18.64
C ALA A 292 0.23 4.84 -17.87
N VAL A 293 1.47 5.33 -17.88
CA VAL A 293 1.84 6.64 -17.31
C VAL A 293 2.79 7.36 -18.26
N ASP A 294 2.28 8.32 -19.02
CA ASP A 294 3.08 9.14 -19.94
C ASP A 294 3.33 10.53 -19.33
N ILE A 295 4.60 10.88 -19.11
CA ILE A 295 5.04 12.15 -18.54
C ILE A 295 5.83 12.91 -19.61
N LYS A 296 5.38 14.11 -19.97
CA LYS A 296 5.86 14.83 -21.16
C LYS A 296 5.81 16.35 -20.99
N ARG A 297 6.42 17.07 -21.93
CA ARG A 297 6.26 18.52 -22.11
C ARG A 297 6.60 19.32 -20.86
N GLU A 298 7.88 19.38 -20.53
CA GLU A 298 8.42 20.23 -19.46
C GLU A 298 7.90 19.90 -18.04
N SER A 299 7.11 18.84 -17.89
CA SER A 299 6.63 18.34 -16.60
C SER A 299 7.78 17.87 -15.72
N ASP A 300 7.65 17.98 -14.40
CA ASP A 300 8.80 17.90 -13.51
C ASP A 300 8.43 17.48 -12.08
N PHE A 301 9.40 17.08 -11.27
CA PHE A 301 9.18 16.71 -9.87
C PHE A 301 8.08 15.63 -9.68
N VAL A 302 8.19 14.52 -10.43
CA VAL A 302 7.19 13.44 -10.40
C VAL A 302 7.76 12.20 -9.70
N THR A 303 6.91 11.46 -9.00
CA THR A 303 7.22 10.13 -8.44
C THR A 303 6.16 9.14 -8.86
N VAL A 304 6.61 8.01 -9.40
CA VAL A 304 5.78 6.89 -9.86
C VAL A 304 6.22 5.67 -9.06
N SER A 305 5.43 5.28 -8.07
CA SER A 305 5.84 4.30 -7.06
C SER A 305 4.83 3.18 -6.85
N TRP A 306 5.31 1.99 -6.49
CA TRP A 306 4.44 0.87 -6.08
C TRP A 306 3.35 0.46 -7.08
N ASN A 307 3.46 0.83 -8.37
CA ASN A 307 2.43 0.52 -9.35
C ASN A 307 2.64 -0.86 -9.98
N HIS A 308 1.57 -1.58 -10.31
CA HIS A 308 1.62 -2.87 -10.99
C HIS A 308 1.14 -2.76 -12.44
N VAL A 309 2.02 -2.98 -13.41
CA VAL A 309 1.70 -2.97 -14.85
C VAL A 309 1.78 -4.38 -15.41
N PHE A 310 0.67 -4.87 -15.97
CA PHE A 310 0.58 -6.24 -16.51
C PHE A 310 -0.36 -6.31 -17.73
N ASP A 311 -0.16 -7.31 -18.60
CA ASP A 311 -0.91 -7.49 -19.85
C ASP A 311 -1.01 -6.19 -20.69
N HIS A 312 0.11 -5.46 -20.79
CA HIS A 312 0.16 -4.14 -21.43
C HIS A 312 1.44 -3.89 -22.27
N GLY A 313 1.31 -3.03 -23.29
CA GLY A 313 2.33 -2.83 -24.33
C GLY A 313 3.33 -1.70 -24.08
N LYS A 314 2.87 -0.56 -23.57
CA LYS A 314 3.63 0.70 -23.55
C LYS A 314 3.50 1.33 -22.17
N SER A 315 4.34 0.92 -21.23
CA SER A 315 4.12 1.21 -19.81
C SER A 315 4.32 2.69 -19.47
N MET A 316 5.53 3.22 -19.55
CA MET A 316 5.87 4.55 -19.02
C MET A 316 6.80 5.34 -19.96
N LEU A 317 6.26 6.33 -20.67
CA LEU A 317 7.07 7.28 -21.45
C LEU A 317 7.49 8.47 -20.60
N LEU A 318 8.74 8.90 -20.75
CA LEU A 318 9.25 10.15 -20.18
C LEU A 318 9.91 10.99 -21.27
N GLY A 319 9.25 12.07 -21.66
CA GLY A 319 9.60 12.90 -22.81
C GLY A 319 9.10 12.29 -24.13
N HIS A 320 8.20 12.98 -24.83
CA HIS A 320 7.40 12.38 -25.89
C HIS A 320 8.08 12.30 -27.28
N SER A 321 9.02 13.20 -27.57
CA SER A 321 9.53 13.41 -28.92
C SER A 321 10.99 13.87 -28.92
N ASP A 322 11.81 13.24 -29.77
CA ASP A 322 13.22 13.57 -30.01
C ASP A 322 13.41 15.03 -30.50
N GLY A 323 12.34 15.66 -31.01
CA GLY A 323 12.33 17.06 -31.44
C GLY A 323 11.84 18.06 -30.39
N HIS A 324 11.37 17.61 -29.22
CA HIS A 324 10.85 18.49 -28.16
C HIS A 324 11.94 18.86 -27.16
N THR A 325 12.95 19.58 -27.64
CA THR A 325 14.14 19.97 -26.85
C THR A 325 13.86 20.96 -25.71
N ALA A 326 12.60 21.33 -25.47
CA ALA A 326 12.21 22.13 -24.32
C ALA A 326 12.11 21.28 -23.03
N ASP A 327 12.03 19.95 -23.15
CA ASP A 327 12.17 18.99 -22.05
C ASP A 327 13.60 19.04 -21.39
N ASP A 328 14.58 19.72 -21.99
CA ASP A 328 15.94 19.89 -21.45
C ASP A 328 15.94 20.71 -20.15
N GLY A 329 16.45 20.12 -19.06
CA GLY A 329 16.41 20.70 -17.72
C GLY A 329 15.12 20.44 -16.93
N HIS A 330 14.18 19.68 -17.50
CA HIS A 330 12.93 19.23 -16.88
C HIS A 330 12.91 17.70 -16.72
N LEU A 331 11.73 17.08 -16.61
CA LEU A 331 11.51 15.64 -16.59
C LEU A 331 12.26 14.91 -15.46
N ARG A 332 12.40 15.53 -14.28
CA ARG A 332 12.98 14.88 -13.10
C ARG A 332 11.93 13.98 -12.45
N VAL A 333 12.06 12.69 -12.72
CA VAL A 333 11.10 11.67 -12.29
C VAL A 333 11.80 10.55 -11.52
N THR A 334 11.13 10.05 -10.49
CA THR A 334 11.53 8.87 -9.74
C THR A 334 10.58 7.72 -10.04
N TYR A 335 11.11 6.55 -10.35
CA TYR A 335 10.37 5.31 -10.51
C TYR A 335 10.85 4.31 -9.46
N HIS A 336 10.02 3.93 -8.49
CA HIS A 336 10.44 2.96 -7.48
C HIS A 336 9.40 1.93 -7.08
N HIS A 337 9.86 0.73 -6.75
CA HIS A 337 9.01 -0.34 -6.25
C HIS A 337 7.84 -0.72 -7.18
N ASN A 338 7.90 -0.36 -8.46
CA ASN A 338 6.89 -0.73 -9.44
C ASN A 338 7.11 -2.18 -9.90
N TYR A 339 6.02 -2.91 -10.10
CA TYR A 339 6.01 -4.25 -10.65
C TYR A 339 5.66 -4.21 -12.15
N PHE A 340 6.60 -4.61 -13.01
CA PHE A 340 6.42 -4.72 -14.45
C PHE A 340 6.28 -6.21 -14.85
N ASP A 341 5.07 -6.77 -14.71
CA ASP A 341 4.77 -8.20 -14.87
C ASP A 341 4.38 -8.54 -16.32
N GLY A 342 5.35 -9.00 -17.11
CA GLY A 342 5.16 -9.40 -18.51
C GLY A 342 4.86 -8.27 -19.50
N SER A 343 4.74 -7.03 -19.02
CA SER A 343 4.52 -5.84 -19.86
C SER A 343 5.66 -5.63 -20.87
N GLN A 344 5.34 -5.14 -22.07
CA GLN A 344 6.28 -5.23 -23.20
C GLN A 344 7.42 -4.20 -23.17
N SER A 345 7.15 -2.90 -22.98
CA SER A 345 8.17 -1.87 -23.22
C SER A 345 7.93 -0.55 -22.46
N ARG A 346 8.96 0.32 -22.47
CA ARG A 346 9.00 1.63 -21.82
C ARG A 346 8.94 1.53 -20.28
N HIS A 347 10.00 1.08 -19.61
CA HIS A 347 9.96 0.88 -18.15
C HIS A 347 11.04 1.63 -17.33
N PRO A 348 11.20 2.97 -17.46
CA PRO A 348 10.62 3.89 -18.44
C PRO A 348 11.42 3.96 -19.76
N ARG A 349 10.88 4.65 -20.77
CA ARG A 349 11.69 5.20 -21.88
C ARG A 349 11.89 6.70 -21.67
N VAL A 350 13.13 7.12 -21.47
CA VAL A 350 13.50 8.49 -21.09
C VAL A 350 14.14 9.25 -22.25
N ARG A 351 13.77 10.52 -22.40
CA ARG A 351 14.44 11.55 -23.21
C ARG A 351 14.76 12.76 -22.35
N PHE A 352 15.89 13.42 -22.60
CA PHE A 352 16.36 14.70 -22.03
C PHE A 352 16.52 14.80 -20.50
N GLY A 353 15.64 14.21 -19.69
CA GLY A 353 15.60 14.39 -18.24
C GLY A 353 16.88 13.95 -17.54
N GLU A 354 17.34 14.76 -16.58
CA GLU A 354 18.46 14.45 -15.70
C GLU A 354 18.26 15.10 -14.31
N THR A 355 18.42 14.38 -13.19
CA THR A 355 18.62 12.92 -13.07
C THR A 355 17.29 12.21 -12.96
N VAL A 356 17.04 11.23 -13.83
CA VAL A 356 15.92 10.29 -13.66
C VAL A 356 16.42 9.12 -12.82
N HIS A 357 15.68 8.78 -11.77
CA HIS A 357 16.07 7.75 -10.82
C HIS A 357 15.11 6.57 -10.90
N VAL A 358 15.63 5.37 -11.10
CA VAL A 358 14.87 4.13 -11.28
C VAL A 358 15.43 3.10 -10.30
N TYR A 359 14.74 2.85 -9.18
CA TYR A 359 15.27 2.00 -8.11
C TYR A 359 14.28 1.03 -7.47
N ASN A 360 14.75 -0.14 -7.01
CA ASN A 360 13.93 -1.21 -6.43
C ASN A 360 12.69 -1.64 -7.23
N ASN A 361 12.64 -1.42 -8.55
CA ASN A 361 11.54 -1.93 -9.39
C ASN A 361 11.78 -3.41 -9.73
N TYR A 362 10.70 -4.17 -9.87
CA TYR A 362 10.74 -5.57 -10.26
C TYR A 362 10.28 -5.73 -11.71
N TYR A 363 11.18 -6.20 -12.57
CA TYR A 363 10.97 -6.44 -13.99
C TYR A 363 10.91 -7.94 -14.23
N ARG A 364 9.79 -8.46 -14.74
CA ARG A 364 9.58 -9.90 -14.88
C ARG A 364 9.06 -10.25 -16.27
N GLY A 365 9.86 -10.98 -17.05
CA GLY A 365 9.46 -11.50 -18.36
C GLY A 365 9.13 -10.43 -19.41
N ASN A 366 9.63 -9.19 -19.24
CA ASN A 366 9.31 -8.07 -20.12
C ASN A 366 9.86 -8.30 -21.54
N SER A 367 8.96 -8.45 -22.51
CA SER A 367 9.28 -9.02 -23.84
C SER A 367 9.98 -8.07 -24.82
N GLY A 368 10.01 -6.76 -24.55
CA GLY A 368 10.71 -5.76 -25.34
C GLY A 368 12.00 -5.32 -24.67
N TYR A 369 11.89 -4.42 -23.68
CA TYR A 369 13.01 -3.92 -22.87
C TYR A 369 12.53 -3.33 -21.54
N GLY A 370 13.44 -3.24 -20.57
CA GLY A 370 13.26 -2.52 -19.31
C GLY A 370 13.41 -1.01 -19.48
N VAL A 371 14.53 -0.46 -19.01
CA VAL A 371 14.82 0.99 -19.01
C VAL A 371 15.51 1.41 -20.32
N ALA A 372 15.07 2.49 -20.97
CA ALA A 372 15.81 3.07 -22.11
C ALA A 372 16.18 4.53 -21.83
N SER A 373 17.48 4.86 -21.90
CA SER A 373 17.98 6.23 -21.82
C SER A 373 18.33 6.75 -23.21
N THR A 374 17.69 7.83 -23.65
CA THR A 374 17.83 8.39 -25.01
C THR A 374 17.94 9.91 -24.97
N MET A 375 18.37 10.55 -26.06
CA MET A 375 18.45 12.00 -26.21
C MET A 375 19.22 12.70 -25.07
N ASP A 376 20.44 12.22 -24.78
CA ASP A 376 21.33 12.68 -23.69
C ASP A 376 20.78 12.64 -22.24
N ALA A 377 19.61 12.02 -22.01
CA ALA A 377 19.02 11.83 -20.68
C ALA A 377 19.99 11.18 -19.69
N GLY A 378 19.95 11.59 -18.42
CA GLY A 378 20.75 10.99 -17.35
C GLY A 378 19.90 10.06 -16.47
N VAL A 379 20.03 8.74 -16.65
CA VAL A 379 19.24 7.74 -15.90
C VAL A 379 20.09 6.88 -14.97
N LEU A 380 19.83 6.96 -13.66
CA LEU A 380 20.38 6.04 -12.67
C LEU A 380 19.43 4.86 -12.49
N VAL A 381 19.93 3.65 -12.76
CA VAL A 381 19.23 2.37 -12.59
C VAL A 381 19.89 1.65 -11.42
N GLU A 382 19.27 1.70 -10.24
CA GLU A 382 19.84 1.28 -8.96
C GLU A 382 19.03 0.17 -8.27
N ASP A 383 19.69 -0.89 -7.82
CA ASP A 383 19.09 -1.92 -6.95
C ASP A 383 17.72 -2.51 -7.40
N ASN A 384 17.47 -2.55 -8.71
CA ASN A 384 16.29 -3.19 -9.31
C ASN A 384 16.53 -4.70 -9.51
N TYR A 385 15.45 -5.48 -9.64
CA TYR A 385 15.53 -6.90 -10.01
C TYR A 385 14.97 -7.12 -11.42
N PHE A 386 15.78 -7.68 -12.31
CA PHE A 386 15.36 -8.12 -13.65
C PHE A 386 15.35 -9.65 -13.71
N GLU A 387 14.18 -10.24 -13.96
CA GLU A 387 13.95 -11.69 -14.09
C GLU A 387 13.44 -12.00 -15.51
N ASN A 388 14.10 -12.89 -16.26
CA ASN A 388 13.69 -13.27 -17.61
C ASN A 388 13.57 -12.09 -18.62
N VAL A 389 14.41 -11.05 -18.49
CA VAL A 389 14.39 -9.85 -19.34
C VAL A 389 15.59 -9.83 -20.30
N GLU A 390 15.39 -10.11 -21.59
CA GLU A 390 16.46 -10.17 -22.60
C GLU A 390 17.16 -8.81 -22.81
N ASN A 391 16.46 -7.68 -22.63
CA ASN A 391 17.02 -6.34 -22.76
C ASN A 391 16.73 -5.50 -21.49
N PRO A 392 17.49 -5.67 -20.38
CA PRO A 392 17.21 -4.94 -19.14
C PRO A 392 17.33 -3.43 -19.28
N THR A 393 18.36 -2.97 -19.99
CA THR A 393 18.60 -1.54 -20.25
C THR A 393 19.09 -1.29 -21.67
N HIS A 394 18.71 -0.14 -22.25
CA HIS A 394 19.20 0.37 -23.53
C HIS A 394 19.77 1.79 -23.42
N VAL A 395 20.77 2.08 -24.24
CA VAL A 395 21.36 3.41 -24.44
C VAL A 395 21.15 3.85 -25.90
N GLY A 396 20.17 4.73 -26.11
CA GLY A 396 19.54 4.95 -27.41
C GLY A 396 18.42 3.93 -27.66
N TYR A 397 17.46 4.24 -28.54
CA TYR A 397 16.44 3.27 -28.94
C TYR A 397 15.77 3.66 -30.26
N ALA A 398 15.65 2.69 -31.18
CA ALA A 398 15.19 2.91 -32.54
C ALA A 398 15.99 4.06 -33.23
N ASP A 399 15.32 5.12 -33.67
CA ASP A 399 15.96 6.29 -34.29
C ASP A 399 16.43 7.35 -33.27
N SER A 400 16.15 7.18 -31.96
CA SER A 400 16.55 8.15 -30.93
C SER A 400 18.02 7.99 -30.54
N ASP A 401 18.73 9.12 -30.53
CA ASP A 401 20.14 9.19 -30.17
C ASP A 401 20.40 8.66 -28.74
N PRO A 402 21.62 8.19 -28.45
CA PRO A 402 22.03 7.74 -27.12
C PRO A 402 21.74 8.73 -25.98
N GLY A 403 21.34 8.19 -24.83
CA GLY A 403 21.39 8.88 -23.54
C GLY A 403 22.62 8.49 -22.71
N ARG A 404 22.55 8.74 -21.41
CA ARG A 404 23.49 8.31 -20.38
C ARG A 404 22.76 7.42 -19.38
N LEU A 405 23.40 6.31 -19.00
CA LEU A 405 22.80 5.34 -18.08
C LEU A 405 23.89 4.72 -17.21
N VAL A 406 23.71 4.84 -15.90
CA VAL A 406 24.52 4.17 -14.87
C VAL A 406 23.68 3.07 -14.24
N ALA A 407 24.14 1.83 -14.31
CA ALA A 407 23.53 0.70 -13.62
C ALA A 407 24.40 0.29 -12.42
N ARG A 408 23.84 0.27 -11.21
CA ARG A 408 24.51 -0.18 -9.97
C ARG A 408 23.56 -1.02 -9.09
N GLY A 409 24.08 -1.96 -8.31
CA GLY A 409 23.28 -2.76 -7.37
C GLY A 409 22.35 -3.84 -7.97
N ASN A 410 21.78 -3.59 -9.16
CA ASN A 410 20.75 -4.43 -9.77
C ASN A 410 21.10 -5.93 -9.88
N VAL A 411 20.07 -6.77 -9.76
CA VAL A 411 20.10 -8.21 -10.07
C VAL A 411 19.59 -8.46 -11.48
N PHE A 412 20.24 -9.38 -12.20
CA PHE A 412 19.86 -9.83 -13.54
C PHE A 412 19.77 -11.37 -13.54
N ASP A 413 18.60 -11.92 -13.21
CA ASP A 413 18.32 -13.36 -13.24
C ASP A 413 17.67 -13.77 -14.57
N ASP A 414 18.17 -14.86 -15.16
CA ASP A 414 17.97 -15.31 -16.55
C ASP A 414 17.76 -14.16 -17.58
N SER A 415 18.53 -13.09 -17.42
CA SER A 415 18.36 -11.81 -18.11
C SER A 415 19.58 -11.44 -18.94
N GLY A 416 19.37 -10.58 -19.94
CA GLY A 416 20.43 -10.08 -20.80
C GLY A 416 21.43 -9.19 -20.09
N ARG A 417 22.49 -8.81 -20.81
CA ARG A 417 23.50 -7.89 -20.26
C ARG A 417 23.00 -6.44 -20.38
N PRO A 418 23.00 -5.63 -19.31
CA PRO A 418 22.62 -4.22 -19.39
C PRO A 418 23.56 -3.40 -20.28
N GLU A 419 22.99 -2.49 -21.05
CA GLU A 419 23.71 -1.38 -21.68
C GLU A 419 23.89 -0.22 -20.68
N THR A 420 25.07 0.39 -20.67
CA THR A 420 25.43 1.52 -19.79
C THR A 420 26.34 2.48 -20.52
N ALA A 421 26.21 3.79 -20.30
CA ALA A 421 27.07 4.80 -20.92
C ALA A 421 27.16 6.10 -20.12
N GLY A 422 28.33 6.75 -20.21
CA GLY A 422 28.55 8.08 -19.64
C GLY A 422 28.53 8.11 -18.11
N SER A 423 27.95 9.18 -17.58
CA SER A 423 27.74 9.45 -16.17
C SER A 423 26.39 10.16 -16.00
N VAL A 424 25.83 10.08 -14.81
CA VAL A 424 24.56 10.72 -14.43
C VAL A 424 24.84 11.56 -13.18
N ALA A 425 24.14 12.68 -12.99
CA ALA A 425 24.27 13.47 -11.78
C ALA A 425 23.75 12.71 -10.54
N GLU A 426 24.18 13.12 -9.35
CA GLU A 426 23.76 12.46 -8.11
C GLU A 426 22.29 12.77 -7.78
N VAL A 427 21.62 11.80 -7.16
CA VAL A 427 20.26 11.96 -6.63
C VAL A 427 20.29 12.90 -5.41
N PRO A 428 19.50 14.00 -5.38
CA PRO A 428 19.65 15.04 -4.35
C PRO A 428 18.81 14.82 -3.09
N TYR A 429 17.76 13.98 -3.15
CA TYR A 429 16.88 13.68 -2.03
C TYR A 429 17.37 12.48 -1.22
N ALA A 430 16.85 12.34 0.01
CA ALA A 430 17.08 11.16 0.83
C ALA A 430 16.19 9.99 0.40
N TYR A 431 16.74 8.78 0.39
CA TYR A 431 16.05 7.52 0.20
C TYR A 431 16.87 6.41 0.87
N SER A 432 16.25 5.27 1.15
CA SER A 432 16.91 4.05 1.58
C SER A 432 16.43 2.94 0.66
N PRO A 433 17.24 2.44 -0.28
CA PRO A 433 16.81 1.36 -1.15
C PRO A 433 16.83 0.03 -0.39
N ASP A 434 15.87 -0.84 -0.69
CA ASP A 434 15.92 -2.23 -0.28
C ASP A 434 17.06 -2.96 -1.00
N ALA A 435 17.52 -4.08 -0.44
CA ALA A 435 18.51 -4.90 -1.12
C ALA A 435 17.91 -5.46 -2.42
N ALA A 436 18.63 -5.30 -3.53
CA ALA A 436 18.16 -5.67 -4.86
C ALA A 436 17.72 -7.13 -5.01
N GLN A 437 18.16 -8.02 -4.11
CA GLN A 437 17.78 -9.45 -4.10
C GLN A 437 16.35 -9.68 -3.58
N ASP A 438 15.87 -8.82 -2.69
CA ASP A 438 14.61 -8.99 -1.94
C ASP A 438 13.44 -8.25 -2.61
N VAL A 439 13.76 -7.34 -3.54
CA VAL A 439 12.83 -6.63 -4.44
C VAL A 439 11.69 -7.49 -4.99
N PRO A 440 11.88 -8.74 -5.48
CA PRO A 440 10.75 -9.55 -5.95
C PRO A 440 9.72 -9.85 -4.86
N ALA A 441 10.15 -10.08 -3.61
CA ALA A 441 9.24 -10.34 -2.49
C ALA A 441 8.57 -9.04 -2.03
N VAL A 442 9.36 -8.00 -1.78
CA VAL A 442 8.93 -6.63 -1.45
C VAL A 442 7.87 -6.11 -2.42
N VAL A 443 8.19 -6.10 -3.72
CA VAL A 443 7.34 -5.48 -4.75
C VAL A 443 6.10 -6.32 -5.05
N THR A 444 6.15 -7.66 -4.97
CA THR A 444 4.93 -8.47 -5.16
C THR A 444 3.99 -8.47 -3.96
N ALA A 445 4.49 -8.11 -2.77
CA ALA A 445 3.65 -7.89 -1.58
C ALA A 445 2.98 -6.50 -1.60
N GLY A 446 3.74 -5.44 -1.94
CA GLY A 446 3.24 -4.06 -1.89
C GLY A 446 2.55 -3.55 -3.16
N ALA A 447 3.00 -3.90 -4.37
CA ALA A 447 2.59 -3.14 -5.55
C ALA A 447 1.11 -3.32 -5.95
N GLY A 448 0.46 -2.19 -6.27
CA GLY A 448 -0.91 -2.09 -6.78
C GLY A 448 -1.98 -1.81 -5.72
N PRO A 449 -3.27 -1.78 -6.12
CA PRO A 449 -4.36 -1.36 -5.25
C PRO A 449 -4.64 -2.34 -4.11
N GLY A 450 -4.91 -1.79 -2.92
CA GLY A 450 -5.24 -2.51 -1.70
C GLY A 450 -4.16 -2.52 -0.62
N ASN A 451 -2.98 -1.94 -0.89
CA ASN A 451 -1.78 -2.04 -0.03
C ASN A 451 -1.25 -0.65 0.43
N ILE A 452 -2.14 0.33 0.66
CA ILE A 452 -1.81 1.76 0.80
C ILE A 452 -1.88 2.38 2.18
#